data_AF-A0A7V9CBD7-F1
#
_entry.id   AF-A0A7V9CBD7-F1
#
_cell.length_a   1.000
_cell.length_b   1.000
_cell.length_c   1.000
_cell.angle_alpha   90.00
_cell.angle_beta   90.00
_cell.angle_gamma   90.00
#
_symmetry.space_group_name_H-M   'P 1'
#
loop_
_entity.id
_entity.type
_entity.pdbx_description
1 polymer ?
#
loop_
_entity_poly.entity_id
_entity_poly.type
_entity_poly.pdbx_seq_one_letter_code
_entity_poly.pdbx_strand_id
1 'polypeptide(L)'
;ASVFIFILPPSFDELARRLSARGTEEPADLQVRLKNSRSEVEHYTMFDYLVLNDEAERAAGQLAAIVLAERARRERQTELAKRVLTTFPSSI
;
A
#
# COMPACT_ATOMS: atom_id res chain seq x y z
N ALA A 1 -14.00 -1.34 6.93
CA ALA A 1 -12.92 -2.26 6.55
C ALA A 1 -11.66 -1.47 6.27
N SER A 2 -10.57 -1.83 6.92
CA SER A 2 -9.22 -1.33 6.63
C SER A 2 -8.67 -2.01 5.38
N VAL A 3 -7.63 -1.42 4.78
CA VAL A 3 -6.92 -1.96 3.62
C VAL A 3 -5.43 -1.94 3.96
N PHE A 4 -4.77 -3.08 3.81
CA PHE A 4 -3.36 -3.26 4.08
C PHE A 4 -2.58 -3.32 2.77
N ILE A 5 -1.57 -2.47 2.63
CA ILE A 5 -0.70 -2.41 1.46
C ILE A 5 0.74 -2.65 1.90
N PHE A 6 1.40 -3.64 1.31
CA PHE A 6 2.81 -3.92 1.56
C PHE A 6 3.67 -3.35 0.43
N ILE A 7 4.73 -2.64 0.79
CA ILE A 7 5.65 -2.01 -0.16
C ILE A 7 6.94 -2.82 -0.21
N LEU A 8 7.20 -3.43 -1.37
CA LEU A 8 8.39 -4.25 -1.62
C LEU A 8 9.54 -3.39 -2.18
N PRO A 9 10.78 -3.57 -1.70
CA PRO A 9 11.94 -3.18 -2.49
C PRO A 9 12.10 -4.10 -3.71
N PRO A 10 12.75 -3.67 -4.81
CA PRO A 10 12.97 -4.53 -5.97
C PRO A 10 13.95 -5.69 -5.72
N SER A 11 14.83 -5.54 -4.72
CA SER A 11 15.77 -6.57 -4.31
C SER A 11 16.23 -6.35 -2.87
N PHE A 12 16.88 -7.36 -2.30
CA PHE A 12 17.55 -7.24 -1.01
C PHE A 12 18.69 -6.20 -1.07
N ASP A 13 19.46 -6.19 -2.16
CA ASP A 13 20.57 -5.25 -2.33
C ASP A 13 20.08 -3.79 -2.35
N GLU A 14 18.95 -3.54 -3.00
CA GLU A 14 18.34 -2.21 -3.02
C GLU A 14 17.79 -1.82 -1.65
N LEU A 15 17.23 -2.77 -0.89
CA LEU A 15 16.83 -2.55 0.50
C LEU A 15 18.03 -2.15 1.36
N ALA A 16 19.12 -2.91 1.29
CA ALA A 16 20.36 -2.63 2.01
C ALA A 16 20.92 -1.26 1.63
N ARG A 17 21.02 -0.97 0.33
CA ARG A 17 21.49 0.32 -0.18
C ARG A 17 20.66 1.48 0.37
N ARG A 18 19.33 1.37 0.39
CA ARG A 18 18.43 2.41 0.89
C ARG A 18 18.55 2.61 2.41
N LEU A 19 18.65 1.53 3.18
CA LEU A 19 18.81 1.62 4.63
C LEU A 19 20.16 2.25 5.00
N SER A 20 21.25 1.82 4.35
CA SER A 20 22.57 2.43 4.54
C SER A 20 22.61 3.91 4.14
N ALA A 21 21.99 4.28 3.01
CA ALA A 21 21.97 5.65 2.52
C ALA A 21 21.19 6.63 3.41
N ARG A 22 20.25 6.13 4.23
CA ARG A 22 19.53 6.96 5.20
C ARG A 22 20.43 7.47 6.32
N GLY A 23 21.51 6.74 6.64
CA GLY A 23 22.48 7.15 7.66
C GLY A 23 21.89 7.31 9.07
N THR A 24 20.71 6.75 9.33
CA THR A 24 19.97 6.90 10.60
C THR A 24 20.22 5.76 11.58
N GLU A 25 20.98 4.73 11.20
CA GLU A 25 21.16 3.50 11.97
C GLU A 25 22.65 3.18 12.12
N GLU A 26 23.01 2.69 13.29
CA GLU A 26 24.35 2.14 13.54
C GLU A 26 24.54 0.84 12.73
N PRO A 27 25.79 0.47 12.36
CA PRO A 27 26.04 -0.71 11.54
C PRO A 27 25.48 -2.03 12.10
N ALA A 28 25.45 -2.18 13.43
CA ALA A 28 24.89 -3.35 14.09
C ALA A 28 23.37 -3.46 13.92
N ASP A 29 22.67 -2.32 14.04
CA ASP A 29 21.21 -2.26 13.91
C ASP A 29 20.77 -2.51 12.47
N LEU A 30 21.51 -1.96 11.49
CA LEU A 30 21.29 -2.20 10.08
C LEU A 30 21.34 -3.70 9.74
N GLN A 31 22.33 -4.42 10.28
CA GLN A 31 22.49 -5.87 10.03
C GLN A 31 21.35 -6.67 10.63
N VAL A 32 20.91 -6.33 11.84
CA VAL A 32 19.74 -6.96 12.48
C VAL A 32 18.48 -6.72 11.63
N ARG A 33 18.29 -5.49 11.17
CA ARG A 33 17.14 -5.12 10.34
C ARG A 33 17.11 -5.85 9.00
N LEU A 34 18.26 -5.93 8.31
CA LEU A 34 18.38 -6.68 7.07
C LEU A 34 18.15 -8.18 7.28
N LYS A 35 18.66 -8.76 8.36
CA LYS A 35 18.40 -10.17 8.69
C LYS A 35 16.91 -10.44 8.91
N ASN A 36 16.21 -9.54 9.58
CA ASN A 36 14.77 -9.68 9.86
C ASN A 36 13.89 -9.43 8.62
N SER A 37 14.40 -8.67 7.64
CA SER A 37 13.63 -8.29 6.45
C SER A 37 13.08 -9.49 5.66
N ARG A 38 13.80 -10.63 5.64
CA ARG A 38 13.31 -11.85 4.98
C ARG A 38 12.02 -12.35 5.61
N SER A 39 12.00 -12.49 6.93
CA SER A 39 10.79 -12.91 7.65
C SER A 39 9.66 -11.87 7.52
N GLU A 40 9.97 -10.57 7.48
CA GLU A 40 8.95 -9.55 7.25
C GLU A 40 8.31 -9.69 5.87
N VAL A 41 9.11 -9.93 4.82
CA VAL A 41 8.60 -10.15 3.46
C VAL A 41 7.77 -11.42 3.37
N GLU A 42 8.11 -12.51 4.08
CA GLU A 42 7.32 -13.75 4.09
C GLU A 42 5.87 -13.54 4.58
N HIS A 43 5.60 -12.50 5.36
CA HIS A 43 4.25 -12.14 5.83
C HIS A 43 3.41 -11.35 4.81
N TYR A 44 3.88 -11.18 3.56
CA TYR A 44 3.15 -10.44 2.52
C TYR A 44 1.73 -10.97 2.26
N THR A 45 1.50 -12.25 2.55
CA THR A 45 0.21 -12.93 2.39
C THR A 45 -0.91 -12.37 3.27
N MET A 46 -0.58 -11.58 4.30
CA MET A 46 -1.55 -10.91 5.16
C MET A 46 -2.04 -9.58 4.60
N PHE A 47 -1.48 -9.09 3.49
CA PHE A 47 -1.80 -7.80 2.91
C PHE A 47 -2.75 -7.94 1.73
N ASP A 48 -3.62 -6.94 1.53
CA ASP A 48 -4.58 -6.92 0.43
C ASP A 48 -3.91 -6.58 -0.91
N TYR A 49 -2.84 -5.77 -0.88
CA TYR A 49 -2.12 -5.31 -2.07
C TYR A 49 -0.60 -5.32 -1.88
N LEU A 50 0.12 -5.55 -2.98
CA LEU A 50 1.57 -5.43 -3.07
C LEU A 50 1.96 -4.32 -4.05
N VAL A 51 2.89 -3.46 -3.63
CA VAL A 51 3.45 -2.38 -4.46
C VAL A 51 4.96 -2.56 -4.51
N LEU A 52 5.51 -2.75 -5.72
CA LEU A 52 6.95 -2.74 -5.93
C LEU A 52 7.45 -1.29 -5.97
N ASN A 53 8.40 -0.95 -5.12
CA ASN A 53 9.01 0.37 -5.02
C ASN A 53 10.41 0.36 -5.62
N ASP A 54 10.49 0.16 -6.94
CA ASP A 54 11.71 0.34 -7.72
C ASP A 54 11.88 1.80 -8.17
N GLU A 55 10.80 2.42 -8.65
CA GLU A 55 10.71 3.84 -8.99
C GLU A 55 9.67 4.55 -8.11
N ALA A 56 10.07 5.64 -7.45
CA ALA A 56 9.25 6.30 -6.43
C ALA A 56 7.93 6.85 -7.00
N GLU A 57 7.99 7.50 -8.17
CA GLU A 57 6.83 8.06 -8.86
C GLU A 57 5.83 6.97 -9.25
N ARG A 58 6.33 5.82 -9.72
CA ARG A 58 5.49 4.70 -10.12
C ARG A 58 4.81 4.03 -8.93
N ALA A 59 5.55 3.80 -7.85
CA ALA A 59 5.01 3.29 -6.59
C ALA A 59 3.96 4.25 -5.99
N ALA A 60 4.22 5.55 -6.03
CA ALA A 60 3.27 6.57 -5.59
C ALA A 60 1.98 6.56 -6.43
N GLY A 61 2.11 6.42 -7.75
CA GLY A 61 0.96 6.27 -8.66
C GLY A 61 0.12 5.03 -8.35
N GLN A 62 0.77 3.89 -8.09
CA GLN A 62 0.07 2.65 -7.71
C GLN A 62 -0.64 2.79 -6.35
N LEU A 63 0.01 3.39 -5.36
CA LEU A 63 -0.61 3.67 -4.06
C LEU A 63 -1.85 4.58 -4.20
N ALA A 64 -1.73 5.66 -4.98
CA ALA A 64 -2.85 6.55 -5.25
C ALA A 64 -4.01 5.81 -5.93
N ALA A 65 -3.71 4.96 -6.92
CA ALA A 65 -4.70 4.15 -7.61
C ALA A 65 -5.43 3.19 -6.66
N ILE A 66 -4.72 2.49 -5.77
CA ILE A 66 -5.32 1.60 -4.76
C ILE A 66 -6.26 2.40 -3.84
N VAL A 67 -5.82 3.55 -3.34
CA VAL A 67 -6.64 4.41 -2.47
C VAL A 67 -7.92 4.87 -3.18
N LEU A 68 -7.81 5.27 -4.45
CA LEU A 68 -8.97 5.69 -5.25
C LEU A 68 -9.94 4.54 -5.49
N ALA A 69 -9.43 3.36 -5.88
CA ALA A 69 -10.24 2.17 -6.10
C ALA A 69 -10.99 1.75 -4.83
N GLU A 70 -10.29 1.72 -3.70
CA GLU A 70 -10.86 1.38 -2.41
C GLU A 70 -11.93 2.40 -1.97
N ARG A 71 -11.74 3.70 -2.25
CA ARG A 71 -12.79 4.72 -2.02
C ARG A 71 -13.99 4.54 -2.92
N ALA A 72 -13.79 4.09 -4.16
CA ALA A 72 -14.86 3.89 -5.15
C ALA A 72 -15.69 2.61 -4.93
N ARG A 73 -15.32 1.74 -3.99
CA ARG A 73 -16.10 0.53 -3.68
C ARG A 73 -17.56 0.87 -3.40
N ARG A 74 -18.47 0.10 -4.03
CA ARG A 74 -19.93 0.23 -3.90
C ARG A 74 -20.37 0.43 -2.45
N GLU A 75 -19.87 -0.39 -1.53
CA GLU A 75 -20.20 -0.34 -0.11
C GLU A 75 -19.94 1.04 0.50
N ARG A 76 -18.84 1.69 0.12
CA ARG A 76 -18.46 3.05 0.59
C ARG A 76 -19.18 4.17 -0.16
N GLN A 77 -19.69 3.89 -1.36
CA GLN A 77 -20.42 4.85 -2.20
C GLN A 77 -21.95 4.72 -2.07
N THR A 78 -22.45 3.87 -1.17
CA THR A 78 -23.90 3.62 -0.99
C THR A 78 -24.71 4.90 -0.77
N GLU A 79 -24.21 5.84 0.03
CA GLU A 79 -24.92 7.09 0.31
C GLU A 79 -25.02 8.01 -0.91
N LEU A 80 -24.01 8.00 -1.79
CA LEU A 80 -24.08 8.71 -3.06
C LEU A 80 -25.22 8.15 -3.93
N ALA A 81 -25.31 6.81 -4.02
CA ALA A 81 -26.38 6.16 -4.77
C ALA A 81 -27.76 6.46 -4.17
N LYS A 82 -27.93 6.38 -2.84
CA LYS A 82 -29.18 6.74 -2.15
C LYS A 82 -29.59 8.18 -2.44
N ARG A 83 -28.64 9.12 -2.37
CA ARG A 83 -28.89 10.53 -2.69
C ARG A 83 -29.40 10.69 -4.12
N VAL A 84 -28.76 10.00 -5.08
CA VAL A 84 -29.22 10.01 -6.47
C VAL A 84 -30.61 9.41 -6.59
N LEU A 85 -30.91 8.29 -5.93
CA LEU A 85 -32.24 7.69 -5.95
C LEU A 85 -33.35 8.63 -5.43
N THR A 86 -33.07 9.51 -4.47
CA THR A 86 -34.07 10.51 -4.01
C THR A 86 -34.47 11.53 -5.07
N THR A 87 -33.69 11.68 -6.16
CA THR A 87 -34.04 12.59 -7.26
C THR A 87 -34.95 11.94 -8.30
N PHE A 88 -35.20 10.64 -8.20
CA PHE A 88 -36.09 9.93 -9.11
C PHE A 88 -37.53 10.22 -8.70
N PRO A 89 -38.45 10.46 -9.66
CA PRO A 89 -39.86 10.57 -9.34
C PRO A 89 -40.32 9.24 -8.72
N SER A 90 -41.11 9.32 -7.65
CA SER A 90 -41.80 8.15 -7.13
C SER A 90 -42.61 7.54 -8.27
N SER A 91 -42.35 6.27 -8.58
CA SER A 91 -43.14 5.53 -9.56
C SER A 91 -44.63 5.72 -9.25
N ILE A 92 -45.40 6.13 -10.27
CA ILE A 92 -46.87 6.18 -10.24
C ILE A 92 -47.41 4.77 -9.95
#